data_AF-A0A9E3JXR9-F1
#
_entry.id   AF-A0A9E3JXR9-F1
#
_cell.length_a   1.000
_cell.length_b   1.000
_cell.length_c   1.000
_cell.angle_alpha   90.00
_cell.angle_beta   90.00
_cell.angle_gamma   90.00
#
_symmetry.space_group_name_H-M   'P 1'
#
loop_
_entity.id
_entity.type
_entity.pdbx_description
1 polymer ?
#
loop_
_entity_poly.entity_id
_entity_poly.type
_entity_poly.pdbx_seq_one_letter_code
_entity_poly.pdbx_strand_id
1 'polypeptide(L)'
;GRAMEIVHEQRDLERYMREAVKVSNDSPVLLDRFLNDAIEVDVDCISDGETTFIGGVMEHIEQAGVHSGDSACSLPPYSLAQATIDELKRQTSLMAKALNVVGLMNVQFAIQQSDVDGQTVDTVYVLEVNPRASRTVPFVSKATGLQLAKIAARCMVGQTLAQQGITKEIIPPFYSVKEAVFPFVKFPGVDTILGPEMKSTGEVMGVGMTFGEAFVKSQLAAGIILPETGRVFLSVKGSDKPRTVKVARDLVELGFSLVATKGTAAVIAAAGIPVTAVNKVIEGRPHIVDMIKNHEIAMVVNTVEEKRSAIADSRTIRTSALQSRVVTYTTIAGAEAAVQGMRHLDELRVYDLQGLHKTLN
;
A
#
# COMPACT_ATOMS: atom_id res chain seq x y z
N GLY A 1 -0.25 -12.90 6.65
CA GLY A 1 0.06 -14.23 6.07
C GLY A 1 -1.15 -15.14 6.00
N ARG A 2 -1.51 -15.80 7.11
CA ARG A 2 -2.76 -16.55 7.28
C ARG A 2 -3.10 -16.55 8.76
N ALA A 3 -4.34 -16.23 9.12
CA ALA A 3 -4.76 -16.09 10.53
C ALA A 3 -3.83 -15.18 11.37
N MET A 4 -3.22 -14.15 10.78
CA MET A 4 -2.48 -13.13 11.54
C MET A 4 -3.49 -12.11 12.08
N GLU A 5 -3.38 -11.73 13.35
CA GLU A 5 -4.23 -10.72 13.99
C GLU A 5 -3.34 -9.74 14.75
N ILE A 6 -3.63 -8.43 14.66
CA ILE A 6 -2.99 -7.42 15.49
C ILE A 6 -3.74 -7.34 16.82
N VAL A 7 -3.00 -7.37 17.92
CA VAL A 7 -3.55 -7.52 19.27
C VAL A 7 -3.10 -6.34 20.13
N HIS A 8 -4.05 -5.63 20.75
CA HIS A 8 -3.76 -4.45 21.57
C HIS A 8 -3.92 -4.69 23.08
N GLU A 9 -4.78 -5.64 23.46
CA GLU A 9 -5.12 -5.90 24.87
C GLU A 9 -5.05 -7.40 25.17
N GLN A 10 -4.81 -7.74 26.44
CA GLN A 10 -4.69 -9.13 26.89
C GLN A 10 -5.89 -10.00 26.47
N ARG A 11 -7.11 -9.45 26.51
CA ARG A 11 -8.34 -10.17 26.13
C ARG A 11 -8.34 -10.60 24.67
N ASP A 12 -7.76 -9.79 23.79
CA ASP A 12 -7.62 -10.13 22.37
C ASP A 12 -6.61 -11.26 22.18
N LEU A 13 -5.49 -11.25 22.91
CA LEU A 13 -4.51 -12.34 22.87
C LEU A 13 -5.11 -13.67 23.34
N GLU A 14 -5.81 -13.67 24.48
CA GLU A 14 -6.45 -14.86 25.04
C GLU A 14 -7.51 -15.46 24.10
N ARG A 15 -8.20 -14.61 23.36
CA ARG A 15 -9.16 -15.04 22.34
C ARG A 15 -8.45 -15.63 21.13
N TYR A 16 -7.45 -14.92 20.59
CA TYR A 16 -6.64 -15.40 19.46
C TYR A 16 -6.04 -16.79 19.74
N MET A 17 -5.47 -16.99 20.94
CA MET A 17 -4.89 -18.27 21.35
C MET A 17 -5.93 -19.41 21.44
N ARG A 18 -7.21 -19.10 21.72
CA ARG A 18 -8.30 -20.10 21.77
C ARG A 18 -8.88 -20.43 20.39
N GLU A 19 -9.02 -19.41 19.54
CA GLU A 19 -9.77 -19.50 18.28
C GLU A 19 -8.86 -19.78 17.07
N ALA A 20 -7.70 -19.12 16.98
CA ALA A 20 -6.86 -19.10 15.78
C ALA A 20 -5.73 -20.14 15.80
N VAL A 21 -5.16 -20.44 16.98
CA VAL A 21 -4.01 -21.37 17.10
C VAL A 21 -4.36 -22.81 16.72
N LYS A 22 -5.66 -23.17 16.70
CA LYS A 22 -6.10 -24.49 16.18
C LYS A 22 -5.80 -24.69 14.68
N VAL A 23 -5.45 -23.62 13.96
CA VAL A 23 -5.19 -23.62 12.51
C VAL A 23 -3.68 -23.72 12.20
N SER A 24 -2.79 -23.66 13.21
CA SER A 24 -1.34 -23.77 13.04
C SER A 24 -0.86 -25.20 13.29
N ASN A 25 0.01 -25.71 12.40
CA ASN A 25 0.78 -26.94 12.61
C ASN A 25 1.75 -26.79 13.82
N ASP A 26 2.56 -27.81 14.12
CA ASP A 26 3.57 -27.88 15.22
C ASP A 26 4.64 -26.75 15.27
N SER A 27 4.46 -25.67 14.51
CA SER A 27 5.33 -24.48 14.52
C SER A 27 4.93 -23.51 15.64
N PRO A 28 5.91 -22.80 16.26
CA PRO A 28 5.64 -21.84 17.32
C PRO A 28 4.84 -20.63 16.81
N VAL A 29 4.04 -20.05 17.70
CA VAL A 29 3.37 -18.76 17.45
C VAL A 29 4.37 -17.64 17.72
N LEU A 30 4.61 -16.79 16.72
CA LEU A 30 5.46 -15.61 16.84
C LEU A 30 4.68 -14.43 17.43
N LEU A 31 5.32 -13.70 18.34
CA LEU A 31 4.82 -12.48 18.94
C LEU A 31 5.79 -11.35 18.61
N ASP A 32 5.36 -10.44 17.75
CA ASP A 32 6.15 -9.31 17.29
C ASP A 32 5.51 -7.99 17.71
N ARG A 33 6.35 -6.98 17.96
CA ARG A 33 5.88 -5.63 18.22
C ARG A 33 5.43 -5.02 16.91
N PHE A 34 4.15 -4.67 16.83
CA PHE A 34 3.61 -3.97 15.67
C PHE A 34 4.25 -2.58 15.48
N LEU A 35 4.67 -2.29 14.25
CA LEU A 35 5.30 -1.02 13.85
C LEU A 35 4.24 -0.09 13.28
N ASN A 36 3.73 0.81 14.11
CA ASN A 36 2.66 1.74 13.72
C ASN A 36 3.16 2.75 12.68
N ASP A 37 2.35 2.95 11.64
CA ASP A 37 2.55 3.99 10.63
C ASP A 37 3.93 3.91 9.93
N ALA A 38 4.49 2.71 9.82
CA ALA A 38 5.75 2.44 9.11
C ALA A 38 5.49 2.20 7.60
N ILE A 39 6.42 2.64 6.74
CA ILE A 39 6.36 2.39 5.30
C ILE A 39 6.82 0.95 5.05
N GLU A 40 6.03 0.14 4.35
CA GLU A 40 6.42 -1.22 3.97
C GLU A 40 7.16 -1.21 2.61
N VAL A 41 8.21 -2.01 2.50
CA VAL A 41 9.05 -2.09 1.29
C VAL A 41 9.35 -3.53 0.94
N ASP A 42 9.10 -3.89 -0.32
CA ASP A 42 9.55 -5.16 -0.90
C ASP A 42 10.83 -4.96 -1.70
N VAL A 43 11.81 -5.84 -1.53
CA VAL A 43 13.01 -5.90 -2.37
C VAL A 43 13.13 -7.28 -2.98
N ASP A 44 13.01 -7.37 -4.30
CA ASP A 44 13.28 -8.60 -5.04
C ASP A 44 14.74 -8.58 -5.53
N CYS A 45 15.46 -9.69 -5.33
CA CYS A 45 16.84 -9.85 -5.78
C CYS A 45 17.11 -11.25 -6.34
N ILE A 46 18.20 -11.38 -7.09
CA ILE A 46 18.72 -12.65 -7.60
C ILE A 46 20.14 -12.82 -7.06
N SER A 47 20.48 -14.00 -6.56
CA SER A 47 21.85 -14.37 -6.20
C SER A 47 22.32 -15.54 -7.05
N ASP A 48 23.56 -15.52 -7.51
CA ASP A 48 24.22 -16.68 -8.12
C ASP A 48 25.12 -17.46 -7.14
N GLY A 49 25.06 -17.11 -5.85
CA GLY A 49 25.87 -17.69 -4.78
C GLY A 49 27.13 -16.88 -4.47
N GLU A 50 27.59 -16.04 -5.40
CA GLU A 50 28.75 -15.16 -5.22
C GLU A 50 28.33 -13.69 -5.19
N THR A 51 27.47 -13.30 -6.13
CA THR A 51 27.00 -11.94 -6.34
C THR A 51 25.48 -11.87 -6.16
N THR A 52 25.00 -10.74 -5.65
CA THR A 52 23.58 -10.44 -5.53
C THR A 52 23.23 -9.25 -6.41
N PHE A 53 22.20 -9.44 -7.24
CA PHE A 53 21.63 -8.45 -8.12
C PHE A 53 20.28 -8.00 -7.59
N ILE A 54 20.09 -6.70 -7.39
CA ILE A 54 18.81 -6.13 -6.99
C ILE A 54 17.92 -6.03 -8.24
N GLY A 55 16.79 -6.74 -8.21
CA GLY A 55 15.79 -6.72 -9.26
C GLY A 55 14.91 -5.48 -9.19
N GLY A 56 14.50 -5.07 -7.98
CA GLY A 56 13.73 -3.85 -7.77
C GLY A 56 13.42 -3.61 -6.30
N VAL A 57 13.35 -2.33 -5.92
CA VAL A 57 12.88 -1.86 -4.62
C VAL A 57 11.49 -1.27 -4.83
N MET A 58 10.50 -1.78 -4.10
CA MET A 58 9.10 -1.41 -4.25
C MET A 58 8.58 -0.84 -2.94
N GLU A 59 8.23 0.44 -2.95
CA GLU A 59 7.62 1.11 -1.81
C GLU A 59 6.11 0.90 -1.84
N HIS A 60 5.51 0.43 -0.75
CA HIS A 60 4.06 0.30 -0.65
C HIS A 60 3.40 1.67 -0.44
N ILE A 61 2.18 1.82 -0.95
CA ILE A 61 1.35 2.99 -0.65
C ILE A 61 0.75 2.81 0.75
N GLU A 62 0.14 1.67 1.02
CA GLU A 62 -0.34 1.33 2.37
C GLU A 62 0.81 1.10 3.35
N GLN A 63 0.59 1.46 4.61
CA GLN A 63 1.54 1.25 5.69
C GLN A 63 1.64 -0.23 6.10
N ALA A 64 2.75 -0.58 6.74
CA ALA A 64 2.97 -1.88 7.35
C ALA A 64 1.79 -2.27 8.26
N GLY A 65 1.31 -3.50 8.10
CA GLY A 65 0.08 -4.00 8.75
C GLY A 65 -1.09 -4.18 7.78
N VAL A 66 -1.05 -3.52 6.62
CA VAL A 66 -1.78 -4.00 5.43
C VAL A 66 -0.89 -5.01 4.73
N HIS A 67 -1.43 -6.18 4.42
CA HIS A 67 -0.66 -7.25 3.80
C HIS A 67 -0.09 -6.82 2.43
N SER A 68 1.20 -7.05 2.17
CA SER A 68 1.89 -6.75 0.90
C SER A 68 1.17 -7.15 -0.40
N GLY A 69 0.39 -8.23 -0.34
CA GLY A 69 -0.44 -8.68 -1.45
C GLY A 69 -1.65 -7.78 -1.77
N ASP A 70 -2.19 -7.11 -0.76
CA ASP A 70 -3.31 -6.17 -0.87
C ASP A 70 -2.86 -4.71 -0.99
N SER A 71 -1.62 -4.39 -0.63
CA SER A 71 -1.05 -3.06 -0.81
C SER A 71 -0.79 -2.75 -2.28
N ALA A 72 -1.09 -1.53 -2.69
CA ALA A 72 -0.51 -0.96 -3.88
C ALA A 72 0.99 -0.69 -3.64
N CYS A 73 1.82 -0.74 -4.68
CA CYS A 73 3.23 -0.41 -4.55
C CYS A 73 3.81 0.28 -5.79
N SER A 74 4.87 1.04 -5.59
CA SER A 74 5.55 1.83 -6.62
C SER A 74 6.97 1.31 -6.88
N LEU A 75 7.33 1.21 -8.16
CA LEU A 75 8.69 1.03 -8.63
C LEU A 75 9.01 2.12 -9.67
N PRO A 76 10.00 3.00 -9.43
CA PRO A 76 10.81 3.10 -8.21
C PRO A 76 10.01 3.59 -6.98
N PRO A 77 10.59 3.56 -5.77
CA PRO A 77 10.03 4.24 -4.60
C PRO A 77 9.68 5.70 -4.91
N TYR A 78 8.58 6.20 -4.36
CA TYR A 78 8.04 7.53 -4.67
C TYR A 78 8.31 8.56 -3.57
N SER A 79 8.59 8.13 -2.34
CA SER A 79 8.83 9.01 -1.20
C SER A 79 10.13 8.72 -0.44
N LEU A 80 10.66 7.50 -0.53
CA LEU A 80 11.88 7.12 0.21
C LEU A 80 13.13 7.88 -0.25
N ALA A 81 13.95 8.28 0.72
CA ALA A 81 15.24 8.88 0.46
C ALA A 81 16.22 7.86 -0.17
N GLN A 82 17.10 8.34 -1.06
CA GLN A 82 18.08 7.47 -1.74
C GLN A 82 18.98 6.72 -0.74
N ALA A 83 19.38 7.35 0.36
CA ALA A 83 20.19 6.71 1.40
C ALA A 83 19.48 5.50 2.03
N THR A 84 18.16 5.60 2.26
CA THR A 84 17.33 4.50 2.76
C THR A 84 17.25 3.39 1.72
N ILE A 85 17.02 3.72 0.45
CA ILE A 85 17.01 2.75 -0.65
C ILE A 85 18.35 1.99 -0.73
N ASP A 86 19.48 2.69 -0.63
CA ASP A 86 20.81 2.08 -0.69
C ASP A 86 21.07 1.15 0.51
N GLU A 87 20.58 1.53 1.71
CA GLU A 87 20.67 0.68 2.89
C GLU A 87 19.84 -0.60 2.75
N LEU A 88 18.62 -0.52 2.19
CA LEU A 88 17.79 -1.69 1.90
C LEU A 88 18.46 -2.65 0.92
N LYS A 89 19.09 -2.12 -0.13
CA LYS A 89 19.87 -2.91 -1.11
C LYS A 89 21.06 -3.59 -0.47
N ARG A 90 21.78 -2.88 0.41
CA ARG A 90 22.92 -3.41 1.16
C ARG A 90 22.49 -4.56 2.09
N GLN A 91 21.46 -4.35 2.91
CA GLN A 91 20.95 -5.37 3.82
C GLN A 91 20.42 -6.59 3.06
N THR A 92 19.70 -6.39 1.95
CA THR A 92 19.22 -7.47 1.08
C THR A 92 20.37 -8.34 0.55
N SER A 93 21.45 -7.71 0.07
CA SER A 93 22.63 -8.42 -0.44
C SER A 93 23.36 -9.20 0.66
N LEU A 94 23.45 -8.65 1.87
CA LEU A 94 24.02 -9.35 3.02
C LEU A 94 23.18 -10.56 3.44
N MET A 95 21.85 -10.43 3.43
CA MET A 95 20.95 -11.53 3.75
C MET A 95 21.01 -12.64 2.69
N ALA A 96 21.06 -12.30 1.39
CA ALA A 96 21.23 -13.27 0.31
C ALA A 96 22.49 -14.13 0.54
N LYS A 97 23.61 -13.48 0.87
CA LYS A 97 24.87 -14.14 1.17
C LYS A 97 24.80 -15.00 2.43
N ALA A 98 24.27 -14.46 3.53
CA ALA A 98 24.18 -15.18 4.81
C ALA A 98 23.28 -16.43 4.72
N LEU A 99 22.24 -16.37 3.89
CA LEU A 99 21.29 -17.47 3.67
C LEU A 99 21.72 -18.42 2.54
N ASN A 100 22.88 -18.21 1.91
CA ASN A 100 23.40 -19.01 0.78
C ASN A 100 22.38 -19.12 -0.38
N VAL A 101 21.72 -18.01 -0.71
CA VAL A 101 20.71 -17.99 -1.77
C VAL A 101 21.36 -18.22 -3.12
N VAL A 102 20.78 -19.12 -3.92
CA VAL A 102 21.02 -19.27 -5.35
C VAL A 102 19.66 -19.26 -6.05
N GLY A 103 19.43 -18.26 -6.91
CA GLY A 103 18.13 -17.98 -7.51
C GLY A 103 17.48 -16.72 -6.94
N LEU A 104 16.15 -16.68 -6.87
CA LEU A 104 15.37 -15.54 -6.39
C LEU A 104 15.28 -15.51 -4.87
N MET A 105 15.30 -14.30 -4.32
CA MET A 105 14.92 -14.00 -2.94
C MET A 105 14.11 -12.70 -2.91
N ASN A 106 13.20 -12.61 -1.96
CA ASN A 106 12.45 -11.42 -1.63
C ASN A 106 12.68 -11.07 -0.14
N VAL A 107 12.79 -9.79 0.16
CA VAL A 107 12.88 -9.27 1.53
C VAL A 107 11.81 -8.22 1.73
N GLN A 108 11.09 -8.33 2.85
CA GLN A 108 10.13 -7.31 3.28
C GLN A 108 10.72 -6.53 4.44
N PHE A 109 10.66 -5.20 4.33
CA PHE A 109 11.13 -4.26 5.34
C PHE A 109 9.99 -3.36 5.80
N ALA A 110 10.13 -2.82 7.00
CA ALA A 110 9.33 -1.70 7.50
C ALA A 110 10.27 -0.53 7.86
N ILE A 111 9.94 0.66 7.38
CA ILE A 111 10.69 1.89 7.63
C ILE A 111 9.91 2.74 8.61
N GLN A 112 10.41 2.85 9.83
CA GLN A 112 9.84 3.73 10.84
C GLN A 112 10.51 5.09 10.73
N GLN A 113 9.74 6.12 10.42
CA GLN A 113 10.22 7.49 10.41
C GLN A 113 10.00 8.14 11.78
N SER A 114 11.00 8.85 12.28
CA SER A 114 10.88 9.67 13.48
C SER A 114 11.56 11.01 13.28
N ASP A 115 10.96 12.07 13.84
CA ASP A 115 11.58 13.39 13.80
C ASP A 115 12.49 13.56 15.01
N VAL A 116 13.79 13.70 14.74
CA VAL A 116 14.84 13.96 15.75
C VAL A 116 15.52 15.27 15.39
N ASP A 117 15.44 16.26 16.28
CA ASP A 117 16.02 17.59 16.07
C ASP A 117 15.60 18.28 14.76
N GLY A 118 14.35 18.07 14.34
CA GLY A 118 13.79 18.63 13.12
C GLY A 118 14.24 17.93 11.83
N GLN A 119 14.93 16.80 11.93
CA GLN A 119 15.28 15.93 10.82
C GLN A 119 14.51 14.62 10.91
N THR A 120 13.94 14.19 9.79
CA THR A 120 13.32 12.87 9.68
C THR A 120 14.42 11.81 9.58
N VAL A 121 14.41 10.87 10.52
CA VAL A 121 15.34 9.74 10.60
C VAL A 121 14.59 8.45 10.30
N ASP A 122 15.10 7.69 9.34
CA ASP A 122 14.56 6.39 8.95
C ASP A 122 15.21 5.27 9.77
N THR A 123 14.41 4.47 10.46
CA THR A 123 14.85 3.21 11.08
C THR A 123 14.34 2.03 10.27
N VAL A 124 15.27 1.23 9.74
CA VAL A 124 14.96 0.04 8.92
C VAL A 124 14.76 -1.18 9.82
N TYR A 125 13.62 -1.82 9.71
CA TYR A 125 13.31 -3.11 10.32
C TYR A 125 13.12 -4.16 9.24
N VAL A 126 13.68 -5.36 9.44
CA VAL A 126 13.42 -6.51 8.58
C VAL A 126 12.18 -7.23 9.10
N LEU A 127 11.19 -7.44 8.24
CA LEU A 127 9.96 -8.18 8.57
C LEU A 127 10.16 -9.67 8.33
N GLU A 128 10.46 -10.05 7.08
CA GLU A 128 10.72 -11.43 6.69
C GLU A 128 11.61 -11.53 5.46
N VAL A 129 12.23 -12.70 5.28
CA VAL A 129 12.98 -13.07 4.09
C VAL A 129 12.36 -14.32 3.48
N ASN A 130 12.06 -14.24 2.18
CA ASN A 130 11.53 -15.31 1.38
C ASN A 130 12.60 -15.78 0.38
N PRO A 131 13.37 -16.85 0.66
CA PRO A 131 14.42 -17.36 -0.22
C PRO A 131 13.82 -18.16 -1.40
N ARG A 132 12.92 -17.51 -2.14
CA ARG A 132 12.17 -18.04 -3.28
C ARG A 132 11.65 -16.90 -4.14
N ALA A 133 11.03 -17.22 -5.27
CA ALA A 133 10.24 -16.26 -6.03
C ALA A 133 9.07 -15.71 -5.18
N SER A 134 8.93 -14.40 -5.17
CA SER A 134 7.77 -13.67 -4.66
C SER A 134 6.72 -13.46 -5.77
N ARG A 135 5.53 -13.02 -5.37
CA ARG A 135 4.45 -12.67 -6.31
C ARG A 135 4.75 -11.41 -7.12
N THR A 136 5.68 -10.56 -6.67
CA THR A 136 6.07 -9.28 -7.30
C THR A 136 7.06 -9.46 -8.46
N VAL A 137 7.72 -10.60 -8.58
CA VAL A 137 8.71 -10.88 -9.65
C VAL A 137 8.18 -10.57 -11.07
N PRO A 138 6.95 -10.93 -11.47
CA PRO A 138 6.40 -10.56 -12.77
C PRO A 138 6.24 -9.04 -12.95
N PHE A 139 5.75 -8.33 -11.93
CA PHE A 139 5.63 -6.87 -11.94
C PHE A 139 7.00 -6.20 -12.10
N VAL A 140 7.98 -6.58 -11.28
CA VAL A 140 9.36 -6.06 -11.38
C VAL A 140 9.97 -6.38 -12.75
N SER A 141 9.74 -7.58 -13.27
CA SER A 141 10.25 -7.97 -14.60
C SER A 141 9.64 -7.12 -15.73
N LYS A 142 8.38 -6.71 -15.59
CA LYS A 142 7.71 -5.84 -16.55
C LYS A 142 8.19 -4.40 -16.45
N ALA A 143 8.39 -3.89 -15.24
CA ALA A 143 8.88 -2.53 -15.02
C ALA A 143 10.34 -2.35 -15.48
N THR A 144 11.21 -3.34 -15.23
CA THR A 144 12.65 -3.27 -15.52
C THR A 144 13.06 -3.84 -16.87
N GLY A 145 12.15 -4.50 -17.60
CA GLY A 145 12.47 -5.21 -18.84
C GLY A 145 13.33 -6.48 -18.66
N LEU A 146 13.74 -6.79 -17.42
CA LEU A 146 14.54 -7.97 -17.12
C LEU A 146 13.64 -9.17 -16.82
N GLN A 147 13.91 -10.31 -17.47
CA GLN A 147 13.17 -11.55 -17.21
C GLN A 147 13.74 -12.25 -15.95
N LEU A 148 13.48 -11.68 -14.77
CA LEU A 148 14.12 -12.08 -13.51
C LEU A 148 13.99 -13.58 -13.22
N ALA A 149 12.81 -14.17 -13.46
CA ALA A 149 12.61 -15.62 -13.30
C ALA A 149 13.52 -16.46 -14.21
N LYS A 150 13.76 -16.03 -15.46
CA LYS A 150 14.67 -16.73 -16.38
C LYS A 150 16.13 -16.56 -15.97
N ILE A 151 16.49 -15.36 -15.51
CA ILE A 151 17.84 -15.06 -15.03
C ILE A 151 18.17 -15.93 -13.81
N ALA A 152 17.27 -15.96 -12.84
CA ALA A 152 17.42 -16.77 -11.63
C ALA A 152 17.43 -18.28 -11.92
N ALA A 153 16.59 -18.76 -12.84
CA ALA A 153 16.60 -20.16 -13.26
C ALA A 153 17.96 -20.59 -13.83
N ARG A 154 18.61 -19.71 -14.59
CA ARG A 154 19.97 -19.93 -15.13
C ARG A 154 21.03 -19.92 -14.03
N CYS A 155 20.92 -19.03 -13.03
CA CYS A 155 21.77 -19.07 -11.84
C CYS A 155 21.66 -20.42 -11.10
N MET A 156 20.44 -20.93 -10.93
CA MET A 156 20.21 -22.23 -10.25
C MET A 156 20.82 -23.44 -10.97
N VAL A 157 21.10 -23.34 -12.27
CA VAL A 157 21.79 -24.40 -13.05
C VAL A 157 23.27 -24.08 -13.31
N GLY A 158 23.84 -23.10 -12.59
CA GLY A 158 25.27 -22.80 -12.59
C GLY A 158 25.73 -21.73 -13.56
N GLN A 159 24.82 -21.02 -14.25
CA GLN A 159 25.19 -19.88 -15.09
C GLN A 159 25.15 -18.57 -14.29
N THR A 160 26.31 -17.98 -14.01
CA THR A 160 26.44 -16.79 -13.15
C THR A 160 25.77 -15.55 -13.75
N LEU A 161 25.46 -14.56 -12.92
CA LEU A 161 24.89 -13.28 -13.37
C LEU A 161 25.81 -12.60 -14.40
N ALA A 162 27.13 -12.65 -14.17
CA ALA A 162 28.14 -12.14 -15.09
C ALA A 162 28.11 -12.86 -16.45
N GLN A 163 28.02 -14.19 -16.48
CA GLN A 163 27.89 -14.98 -17.73
C GLN A 163 26.61 -14.67 -18.50
N GLN A 164 25.57 -14.17 -17.81
CA GLN A 164 24.32 -13.75 -18.42
C GLN A 164 24.32 -12.27 -18.84
N GLY A 165 25.39 -11.52 -18.58
CA GLY A 165 25.49 -10.09 -18.86
C GLY A 165 24.75 -9.19 -17.86
N ILE A 166 24.31 -9.74 -16.72
CA ILE A 166 23.59 -9.00 -15.69
C ILE A 166 24.60 -8.40 -14.71
N THR A 167 24.89 -7.11 -14.88
CA THR A 167 25.98 -6.43 -14.15
C THR A 167 25.57 -5.14 -13.45
N LYS A 168 24.46 -4.52 -13.86
CA LYS A 168 23.98 -3.25 -13.31
C LYS A 168 22.48 -3.28 -13.14
N GLU A 169 22.02 -2.75 -12.00
CA GLU A 169 20.60 -2.53 -11.74
C GLU A 169 20.01 -1.59 -12.79
N ILE A 170 18.78 -1.88 -13.21
CA ILE A 170 18.00 -1.03 -14.11
C ILE A 170 17.07 -0.18 -13.25
N ILE A 171 17.22 1.14 -13.32
CA ILE A 171 16.31 2.10 -12.71
C ILE A 171 15.49 2.74 -13.85
N PRO A 172 14.20 2.37 -14.01
CA PRO A 172 13.38 2.91 -15.08
C PRO A 172 13.21 4.44 -14.97
N PRO A 173 13.21 5.19 -16.09
CA PRO A 173 12.95 6.64 -16.10
C PRO A 173 11.45 6.97 -16.01
N PHE A 174 10.63 6.01 -15.59
CA PHE A 174 9.18 6.10 -15.48
C PHE A 174 8.73 5.35 -14.22
N TYR A 175 7.55 5.69 -13.71
CA TYR A 175 6.91 5.02 -12.60
C TYR A 175 6.04 3.86 -13.08
N SER A 176 6.13 2.74 -12.36
CA SER A 176 5.26 1.59 -12.45
C SER A 176 4.56 1.41 -11.11
N VAL A 177 3.23 1.45 -11.09
CA VAL A 177 2.43 1.26 -9.86
C VAL A 177 1.59 0.00 -10.00
N LYS A 178 1.77 -0.93 -9.08
CA LYS A 178 0.92 -2.12 -8.91
C LYS A 178 -0.26 -1.76 -8.02
N GLU A 179 -1.47 -2.17 -8.39
CA GLU A 179 -2.67 -2.10 -7.54
C GLU A 179 -3.35 -3.48 -7.44
N ALA A 180 -3.91 -3.79 -6.29
CA ALA A 180 -4.62 -5.02 -6.00
C ALA A 180 -6.09 -4.98 -6.46
N VAL A 181 -6.59 -6.11 -6.95
CA VAL A 181 -8.00 -6.27 -7.38
C VAL A 181 -8.75 -7.13 -6.37
N PHE A 182 -9.76 -6.52 -5.75
CA PHE A 182 -10.51 -7.11 -4.64
C PHE A 182 -11.84 -7.74 -5.08
N PRO A 183 -12.22 -8.89 -4.50
CA PRO A 183 -13.48 -9.56 -4.82
C PRO A 183 -14.68 -9.02 -4.00
N PHE A 184 -14.55 -7.89 -3.28
CA PHE A 184 -15.57 -7.44 -2.32
C PHE A 184 -16.98 -7.31 -2.92
N VAL A 185 -17.10 -6.87 -4.17
CA VAL A 185 -18.39 -6.76 -4.89
C VAL A 185 -19.09 -8.12 -5.05
N LYS A 186 -18.35 -9.23 -5.01
CA LYS A 186 -18.90 -10.59 -5.07
C LYS A 186 -19.45 -11.09 -3.74
N PHE A 187 -19.11 -10.43 -2.63
CA PHE A 187 -19.51 -10.83 -1.28
C PHE A 187 -20.19 -9.68 -0.51
N PRO A 188 -21.45 -9.33 -0.86
CA PRO A 188 -22.18 -8.28 -0.16
C PRO A 188 -22.25 -8.54 1.35
N GLY A 189 -21.91 -7.53 2.14
CA GLY A 189 -21.90 -7.62 3.60
C GLY A 189 -20.54 -7.98 4.22
N VAL A 190 -19.55 -8.38 3.41
CA VAL A 190 -18.15 -8.44 3.86
C VAL A 190 -17.63 -7.01 4.04
N ASP A 191 -16.82 -6.83 5.07
CA ASP A 191 -16.18 -5.57 5.36
C ASP A 191 -14.94 -5.36 4.47
N THR A 192 -14.82 -4.18 3.86
CA THR A 192 -13.74 -3.86 2.90
C THR A 192 -12.48 -3.34 3.58
N ILE A 193 -12.39 -3.43 4.90
CA ILE A 193 -11.19 -3.03 5.64
C ILE A 193 -10.00 -3.92 5.27
N LEU A 194 -8.86 -3.29 5.01
CA LEU A 194 -7.59 -3.96 4.77
C LEU A 194 -6.92 -4.33 6.10
N GLY A 195 -6.04 -5.32 6.08
CA GLY A 195 -5.35 -5.79 7.28
C GLY A 195 -4.24 -6.80 6.97
N PRO A 196 -3.75 -7.54 7.98
CA PRO A 196 -2.56 -8.38 7.85
C PRO A 196 -2.79 -9.71 7.10
N GLU A 197 -4.02 -9.97 6.67
CA GLU A 197 -4.39 -11.11 5.84
C GLU A 197 -4.81 -10.64 4.45
N MET A 198 -4.24 -11.25 3.41
CA MET A 198 -4.51 -10.96 2.01
C MET A 198 -5.93 -11.35 1.61
N LYS A 199 -6.64 -10.46 0.93
CA LYS A 199 -8.01 -10.68 0.42
C LYS A 199 -8.13 -10.48 -1.10
N SER A 200 -7.16 -9.83 -1.72
CA SER A 200 -7.12 -9.62 -3.17
C SER A 200 -6.98 -10.92 -3.95
N THR A 201 -7.43 -10.90 -5.21
CA THR A 201 -7.46 -12.06 -6.11
C THR A 201 -6.61 -11.88 -7.36
N GLY A 202 -6.20 -10.65 -7.64
CA GLY A 202 -5.39 -10.30 -8.79
C GLY A 202 -4.77 -8.92 -8.59
N GLU A 203 -4.04 -8.46 -9.60
CA GLU A 203 -3.34 -7.20 -9.61
C GLU A 203 -3.34 -6.59 -11.01
N VAL A 204 -3.17 -5.27 -11.06
CA VAL A 204 -3.01 -4.49 -12.29
C VAL A 204 -1.79 -3.60 -12.17
N MET A 205 -1.31 -3.10 -13.32
CA MET A 205 -0.14 -2.23 -13.39
C MET A 205 -0.48 -0.96 -14.17
N GLY A 206 -0.27 0.20 -13.55
CA GLY A 206 -0.26 1.50 -14.19
C GLY A 206 1.17 1.98 -14.46
N VAL A 207 1.40 2.63 -15.60
CA VAL A 207 2.71 3.21 -15.95
C VAL A 207 2.55 4.68 -16.31
N GLY A 208 3.44 5.53 -15.79
CA GLY A 208 3.41 6.97 -16.02
C GLY A 208 4.79 7.61 -15.89
N MET A 209 4.95 8.81 -16.46
CA MET A 209 6.17 9.60 -16.28
C MET A 209 6.23 10.25 -14.89
N THR A 210 5.08 10.38 -14.23
CA THR A 210 4.97 10.77 -12.82
C THR A 210 4.32 9.64 -12.03
N PHE A 211 4.59 9.60 -10.71
CA PHE A 211 3.88 8.70 -9.80
C PHE A 211 2.37 8.89 -9.87
N GLY A 212 1.90 10.14 -9.95
CA GLY A 212 0.47 10.46 -10.03
C GLY A 212 -0.19 9.86 -11.28
N GLU A 213 0.42 10.00 -12.46
CA GLU A 213 -0.09 9.39 -13.70
C GLU A 213 -0.13 7.85 -13.59
N ALA A 214 0.95 7.24 -13.07
CA ALA A 214 1.03 5.79 -12.90
C ALA A 214 -0.03 5.27 -11.91
N PHE A 215 -0.24 5.99 -10.79
CA PHE A 215 -1.24 5.66 -9.78
C PHE A 215 -2.65 5.75 -10.34
N VAL A 216 -3.03 6.84 -11.01
CA VAL A 216 -4.36 6.98 -11.62
C VAL A 216 -4.66 5.82 -12.58
N LYS A 217 -3.68 5.41 -13.39
CA LYS A 217 -3.84 4.28 -14.30
C LYS A 217 -3.98 2.95 -13.58
N SER A 218 -3.28 2.74 -12.47
CA SER A 218 -3.45 1.52 -11.66
C SER A 218 -4.84 1.47 -11.05
N GLN A 219 -5.35 2.60 -10.52
CA GLN A 219 -6.72 2.71 -10.02
C GLN A 219 -7.74 2.39 -11.12
N LEU A 220 -7.62 3.05 -12.29
CA LEU A 220 -8.54 2.85 -13.40
C LEU A 220 -8.55 1.40 -13.88
N ALA A 221 -7.38 0.78 -13.99
CA ALA A 221 -7.25 -0.63 -14.36
C ALA A 221 -7.87 -1.58 -13.32
N ALA A 222 -7.84 -1.22 -12.04
CA ALA A 222 -8.49 -1.96 -10.96
C ALA A 222 -10.02 -1.74 -10.91
N GLY A 223 -10.57 -0.91 -11.81
CA GLY A 223 -11.99 -0.55 -11.85
C GLY A 223 -12.37 0.57 -10.88
N ILE A 224 -11.39 1.32 -10.35
CA ILE A 224 -11.59 2.46 -9.47
C ILE A 224 -11.49 3.74 -10.32
N ILE A 225 -12.63 4.42 -10.49
CA ILE A 225 -12.70 5.69 -11.22
C ILE A 225 -12.65 6.82 -10.20
N LEU A 226 -11.50 7.47 -10.07
CA LEU A 226 -11.34 8.64 -9.20
C LEU A 226 -12.30 9.76 -9.64
N PRO A 227 -13.05 10.39 -8.72
CA PRO A 227 -13.91 11.50 -9.08
C PRO A 227 -13.09 12.74 -9.47
N GLU A 228 -13.66 13.58 -10.33
CA GLU A 228 -13.12 14.90 -10.70
C GLU A 228 -13.75 16.03 -9.89
N THR A 229 -15.00 15.86 -9.46
CA THR A 229 -15.77 16.86 -8.71
C THR A 229 -16.69 16.20 -7.69
N GLY A 230 -17.27 16.99 -6.80
CA GLY A 230 -18.32 16.57 -5.88
C GLY A 230 -17.94 16.78 -4.42
N ARG A 231 -18.39 15.87 -3.56
CA ARG A 231 -18.23 15.98 -2.12
C ARG A 231 -17.49 14.77 -1.57
N VAL A 232 -16.45 15.02 -0.79
CA VAL A 232 -15.62 13.98 -0.17
C VAL A 232 -15.94 13.86 1.31
N PHE A 233 -16.12 12.62 1.78
CA PHE A 233 -16.28 12.32 3.19
C PHE A 233 -14.96 11.89 3.83
N LEU A 234 -14.58 12.54 4.93
CA LEU A 234 -13.37 12.27 5.69
C LEU A 234 -13.72 11.82 7.12
N SER A 235 -13.31 10.62 7.51
CA SER A 235 -13.41 10.14 8.89
C SER A 235 -12.23 9.26 9.23
N VAL A 236 -11.27 9.81 9.96
CA VAL A 236 -9.96 9.18 10.19
C VAL A 236 -9.71 8.86 11.67
N LYS A 237 -8.81 7.89 11.91
CA LYS A 237 -8.29 7.55 13.25
C LYS A 237 -7.48 8.71 13.85
N GLY A 238 -7.17 8.63 15.14
CA GLY A 238 -6.54 9.74 15.87
C GLY A 238 -5.18 10.14 15.29
N SER A 239 -4.32 9.16 15.02
CA SER A 239 -2.96 9.38 14.50
C SER A 239 -2.93 9.96 13.09
N ASP A 240 -4.00 9.78 12.30
CA ASP A 240 -4.08 10.27 10.92
C ASP A 240 -4.59 11.72 10.82
N LYS A 241 -5.10 12.30 11.91
CA LYS A 241 -5.68 13.65 11.89
C LYS A 241 -4.71 14.74 11.41
N PRO A 242 -3.42 14.76 11.81
CA PRO A 242 -2.47 15.74 11.29
C PRO A 242 -2.30 15.64 9.77
N ARG A 243 -2.13 14.41 9.25
CA ARG A 243 -1.99 14.14 7.81
C ARG A 243 -3.26 14.49 7.02
N THR A 244 -4.43 14.26 7.62
CA THR A 244 -5.73 14.57 7.01
C THR A 244 -5.90 16.06 6.70
N VAL A 245 -5.22 16.96 7.43
CA VAL A 245 -5.25 18.40 7.11
C VAL A 245 -4.68 18.67 5.73
N LYS A 246 -3.58 18.00 5.36
CA LYS A 246 -2.98 18.12 4.03
C LYS A 246 -3.92 17.58 2.96
N VAL A 247 -4.46 16.37 3.17
CA VAL A 247 -5.44 15.75 2.26
C VAL A 247 -6.66 16.66 2.03
N ALA A 248 -7.22 17.22 3.10
CA ALA A 248 -8.35 18.14 3.02
C ALA A 248 -8.02 19.42 2.23
N ARG A 249 -6.83 19.99 2.43
CA ARG A 249 -6.38 21.17 1.70
C ARG A 249 -6.24 20.88 0.21
N ASP A 250 -5.53 19.80 -0.12
CA ASP A 250 -5.31 19.37 -1.50
C ASP A 250 -6.65 19.08 -2.23
N LEU A 251 -7.62 18.48 -1.54
CA LEU A 251 -8.97 18.25 -2.09
C LEU A 251 -9.75 19.55 -2.35
N VAL A 252 -9.68 20.53 -1.44
CA VAL A 252 -10.34 21.82 -1.64
C VAL A 252 -9.68 22.60 -2.78
N GLU A 253 -8.36 22.53 -2.92
CA GLU A 253 -7.63 23.11 -4.07
C GLU A 253 -8.07 22.50 -5.40
N LEU A 254 -8.39 21.20 -5.41
CA LEU A 254 -8.98 20.51 -6.57
C LEU A 254 -10.47 20.82 -6.79
N GLY A 255 -11.11 21.62 -5.92
CA GLY A 255 -12.50 22.04 -6.06
C GLY A 255 -13.54 21.14 -5.39
N PHE A 256 -13.13 20.17 -4.57
CA PHE A 256 -14.08 19.34 -3.81
C PHE A 256 -14.65 20.08 -2.60
N SER A 257 -15.91 19.78 -2.30
CA SER A 257 -16.50 20.13 -1.00
C SER A 257 -16.25 19.02 0.02
N LEU A 258 -16.04 19.37 1.29
CA LEU A 258 -15.72 18.39 2.34
C LEU A 258 -16.85 18.22 3.34
N VAL A 259 -17.12 16.96 3.68
CA VAL A 259 -17.86 16.58 4.89
C VAL A 259 -17.01 15.66 5.75
N ALA A 260 -17.12 15.78 7.08
CA ALA A 260 -16.32 14.96 7.98
C ALA A 260 -17.05 14.65 9.29
N THR A 261 -16.69 13.55 9.96
CA THR A 261 -17.19 13.30 11.32
C THR A 261 -16.67 14.37 12.28
N LYS A 262 -17.41 14.65 13.36
CA LYS A 262 -17.14 15.78 14.28
C LYS A 262 -15.66 15.93 14.66
N GLY A 263 -15.01 14.83 15.04
CA GLY A 263 -13.61 14.83 15.47
C GLY A 263 -12.59 15.09 14.35
N THR A 264 -12.90 14.73 13.11
CA THR A 264 -12.08 15.01 11.92
C THR A 264 -12.37 16.43 11.41
N ALA A 265 -13.64 16.83 11.36
CA ALA A 265 -14.08 18.18 10.98
C ALA A 265 -13.45 19.25 11.88
N ALA A 266 -13.36 19.02 13.19
CA ALA A 266 -12.77 19.97 14.12
C ALA A 266 -11.30 20.30 13.79
N VAL A 267 -10.48 19.30 13.43
CA VAL A 267 -9.06 19.51 13.09
C VAL A 267 -8.91 20.19 11.74
N ILE A 268 -9.72 19.82 10.75
CA ILE A 268 -9.73 20.46 9.42
C ILE A 268 -10.15 21.93 9.53
N ALA A 269 -11.23 22.21 10.27
CA ALA A 269 -11.74 23.56 10.49
C ALA A 269 -10.75 24.43 11.27
N ALA A 270 -10.05 23.87 12.27
CA ALA A 270 -8.99 24.57 13.00
C ALA A 270 -7.81 24.99 12.11
N ALA A 271 -7.58 24.28 11.00
CA ALA A 271 -6.59 24.64 9.98
C ALA A 271 -7.10 25.65 8.94
N GLY A 272 -8.32 26.20 9.12
CA GLY A 272 -8.94 27.19 8.24
C GLY A 272 -9.53 26.62 6.95
N ILE A 273 -9.70 25.29 6.86
CA ILE A 273 -10.18 24.62 5.64
C ILE A 273 -11.71 24.43 5.74
N PRO A 274 -12.50 24.83 4.72
CA PRO A 274 -13.94 24.63 4.72
C PRO A 274 -14.34 23.15 4.81
N VAL A 275 -15.11 22.79 5.84
CA VAL A 275 -15.63 21.44 6.04
C VAL A 275 -16.95 21.49 6.77
N THR A 276 -17.89 20.63 6.38
CA THR A 276 -19.19 20.49 7.08
C THR A 276 -19.18 19.23 7.95
N ALA A 277 -19.53 19.37 9.23
CA ALA A 277 -19.63 18.22 10.12
C ALA A 277 -20.87 17.36 9.76
N VAL A 278 -20.71 16.03 9.78
CA VAL A 278 -21.79 15.05 9.59
C VAL A 278 -21.79 14.02 10.71
N ASN A 279 -22.99 13.55 11.09
CA ASN A 279 -23.15 12.52 12.10
C ASN A 279 -22.72 11.14 11.58
N LYS A 280 -22.14 10.34 12.48
CA LYS A 280 -22.12 8.87 12.34
C LYS A 280 -23.53 8.30 12.51
N VAL A 281 -23.74 7.04 12.11
CA VAL A 281 -25.04 6.37 12.23
C VAL A 281 -25.60 6.43 13.66
N ILE A 282 -24.74 6.23 14.67
CA ILE A 282 -25.12 6.26 16.09
C ILE A 282 -25.40 7.67 16.63
N GLU A 283 -25.04 8.73 15.90
CA GLU A 283 -25.10 10.13 16.37
C GLU A 283 -26.39 10.86 15.93
N GLY A 284 -27.26 10.21 15.16
CA GLY A 284 -28.55 10.76 14.72
C GLY A 284 -28.60 11.13 13.23
N ARG A 285 -29.74 11.65 12.76
CA ARG A 285 -29.99 11.96 11.34
C ARG A 285 -29.95 13.47 11.02
N PRO A 286 -29.58 13.86 9.78
CA PRO A 286 -29.02 13.00 8.73
C PRO A 286 -27.60 12.54 9.08
N HIS A 287 -27.24 11.31 8.67
CA HIS A 287 -25.89 10.75 8.89
C HIS A 287 -25.22 10.36 7.58
N ILE A 288 -23.90 10.10 7.63
CA ILE A 288 -23.10 9.78 6.44
C ILE A 288 -23.67 8.65 5.56
N VAL A 289 -24.24 7.59 6.15
CA VAL A 289 -24.82 6.49 5.37
C VAL A 289 -26.03 6.94 4.54
N ASP A 290 -26.78 7.95 4.99
CA ASP A 290 -27.91 8.50 4.22
C ASP A 290 -27.34 9.27 3.01
N MET A 291 -26.32 10.10 3.23
CA MET A 291 -25.66 10.86 2.16
C MET A 291 -25.04 9.95 1.10
N ILE A 292 -24.39 8.85 1.49
CA ILE A 292 -23.84 7.86 0.56
C ILE A 292 -24.97 7.26 -0.30
N LYS A 293 -26.08 6.85 0.33
CA LYS A 293 -27.24 6.26 -0.37
C LYS A 293 -27.97 7.25 -1.26
N ASN A 294 -27.94 8.54 -0.91
CA ASN A 294 -28.50 9.63 -1.71
C ASN A 294 -27.56 10.10 -2.84
N HIS A 295 -26.42 9.43 -3.05
CA HIS A 295 -25.40 9.82 -4.04
C HIS A 295 -24.83 11.23 -3.83
N GLU A 296 -24.79 11.70 -2.57
CA GLU A 296 -24.22 13.00 -2.21
C GLU A 296 -22.70 12.94 -1.98
N ILE A 297 -22.09 11.76 -2.03
CA ILE A 297 -20.67 11.54 -1.72
C ILE A 297 -19.97 10.89 -2.92
N ALA A 298 -18.93 11.54 -3.41
CA ALA A 298 -18.12 11.09 -4.55
C ALA A 298 -16.94 10.21 -4.13
N MET A 299 -16.38 10.46 -2.94
CA MET A 299 -15.28 9.67 -2.37
C MET A 299 -15.38 9.59 -0.85
N VAL A 300 -14.96 8.46 -0.30
CA VAL A 300 -14.86 8.19 1.14
C VAL A 300 -13.40 7.95 1.51
N VAL A 301 -12.90 8.68 2.50
CA VAL A 301 -11.68 8.34 3.23
C VAL A 301 -12.07 7.92 4.63
N ASN A 302 -11.94 6.64 4.93
CA ASN A 302 -12.28 6.09 6.23
C ASN A 302 -11.16 5.23 6.81
N THR A 303 -10.30 5.86 7.61
CA THR A 303 -9.30 5.14 8.41
C THR A 303 -9.85 4.87 9.80
N VAL A 304 -9.48 3.74 10.39
CA VAL A 304 -10.08 3.24 11.63
C VAL A 304 -8.98 2.75 12.55
N GLU A 305 -9.16 3.00 13.86
CA GLU A 305 -8.36 2.34 14.87
C GLU A 305 -8.55 0.82 14.76
N GLU A 306 -7.50 0.05 14.99
CA GLU A 306 -7.53 -1.42 14.96
C GLU A 306 -8.32 -2.05 16.13
N LYS A 307 -8.97 -1.21 16.95
CA LYS A 307 -9.92 -1.63 17.98
C LYS A 307 -11.21 -2.17 17.35
N ARG A 308 -11.63 -3.37 17.77
CA ARG A 308 -12.85 -4.05 17.27
C ARG A 308 -14.12 -3.21 17.30
N SER A 309 -14.34 -2.43 18.35
CA SER A 309 -15.51 -1.53 18.44
C SER A 309 -15.46 -0.46 17.36
N ALA A 310 -14.32 0.18 17.13
CA ALA A 310 -14.15 1.19 16.10
C ALA A 310 -14.35 0.60 14.68
N ILE A 311 -13.83 -0.62 14.44
CA ILE A 311 -14.03 -1.36 13.19
C ILE A 311 -15.52 -1.65 12.96
N ALA A 312 -16.21 -2.15 13.98
CA ALA A 312 -17.64 -2.48 13.91
C ALA A 312 -18.50 -1.23 13.67
N ASP A 313 -18.24 -0.13 14.37
CA ASP A 313 -18.99 1.13 14.26
C ASP A 313 -18.86 1.76 12.87
N SER A 314 -17.70 1.59 12.24
CA SER A 314 -17.39 2.14 10.91
C SER A 314 -17.75 1.20 9.75
N ARG A 315 -18.02 -0.09 10.03
CA ARG A 315 -18.36 -1.11 9.01
C ARG A 315 -19.50 -0.67 8.10
N THR A 316 -20.53 -0.05 8.65
CA THR A 316 -21.71 0.40 7.88
C THR A 316 -21.36 1.45 6.82
N ILE A 317 -20.34 2.29 7.06
CA ILE A 317 -19.86 3.28 6.10
C ILE A 317 -19.22 2.56 4.91
N ARG A 318 -18.27 1.65 5.19
CA ARG A 318 -17.53 0.90 4.16
C ARG A 318 -18.45 0.01 3.32
N THR A 319 -19.35 -0.74 3.96
CA THR A 319 -20.29 -1.59 3.21
C THR A 319 -21.28 -0.78 2.38
N SER A 320 -21.76 0.38 2.88
CA SER A 320 -22.65 1.26 2.11
C SER A 320 -21.93 1.93 0.94
N ALA A 321 -20.66 2.33 1.13
CA ALA A 321 -19.84 2.91 0.07
C ALA A 321 -19.58 1.89 -1.06
N LEU A 322 -19.22 0.64 -0.70
CA LEU A 322 -19.08 -0.45 -1.66
C LEU A 322 -20.38 -0.71 -2.44
N GLN A 323 -21.51 -0.79 -1.75
CA GLN A 323 -22.84 -1.02 -2.38
C GLN A 323 -23.21 0.12 -3.33
N SER A 324 -22.87 1.36 -2.98
CA SER A 324 -23.16 2.56 -3.77
C SER A 324 -22.09 2.87 -4.81
N ARG A 325 -21.05 2.01 -4.93
CA ARG A 325 -19.89 2.17 -5.82
C ARG A 325 -19.15 3.50 -5.64
N VAL A 326 -19.09 3.98 -4.39
CA VAL A 326 -18.33 5.19 -4.03
C VAL A 326 -16.88 4.80 -3.79
N VAL A 327 -15.94 5.49 -4.44
CA VAL A 327 -14.50 5.28 -4.26
C VAL A 327 -14.14 5.41 -2.79
N THR A 328 -13.43 4.42 -2.25
CA THR A 328 -13.16 4.33 -0.81
C THR A 328 -11.70 4.02 -0.56
N TYR A 329 -11.03 4.88 0.21
CA TYR A 329 -9.69 4.64 0.75
C TYR A 329 -9.76 4.38 2.26
N THR A 330 -9.15 3.28 2.70
CA THR A 330 -9.15 2.87 4.12
C THR A 330 -7.84 3.17 4.85
N THR A 331 -6.86 3.74 4.15
CA THR A 331 -5.58 4.21 4.68
C THR A 331 -5.40 5.69 4.34
N ILE A 332 -4.69 6.43 5.19
CA ILE A 332 -4.42 7.84 4.94
C ILE A 332 -3.43 8.01 3.78
N ALA A 333 -2.46 7.11 3.67
CA ALA A 333 -1.48 7.10 2.58
C ALA A 333 -2.14 6.82 1.21
N GLY A 334 -3.11 5.89 1.15
CA GLY A 334 -3.91 5.67 -0.05
C GLY A 334 -4.70 6.91 -0.46
N ALA A 335 -5.26 7.64 0.50
CA ALA A 335 -5.93 8.91 0.22
C ALA A 335 -4.96 10.00 -0.28
N GLU A 336 -3.76 10.11 0.30
CA GLU A 336 -2.72 11.04 -0.17
C GLU A 336 -2.29 10.73 -1.61
N ALA A 337 -2.05 9.45 -1.92
CA ALA A 337 -1.71 8.99 -3.26
C ALA A 337 -2.84 9.26 -4.27
N ALA A 338 -4.10 9.04 -3.87
CA ALA A 338 -5.26 9.33 -4.70
C ALA A 338 -5.37 10.81 -5.04
N VAL A 339 -5.21 11.69 -4.05
CA VAL A 339 -5.29 13.14 -4.26
C VAL A 339 -4.11 13.66 -5.09
N GLN A 340 -2.91 13.09 -4.93
CA GLN A 340 -1.78 13.37 -5.82
C GLN A 340 -2.06 12.90 -7.26
N GLY A 341 -2.69 11.72 -7.41
CA GLY A 341 -3.13 11.18 -8.68
C GLY A 341 -4.16 12.08 -9.37
N MET A 342 -5.16 12.59 -8.64
CA MET A 342 -6.22 13.47 -9.18
C MET A 342 -5.69 14.71 -9.91
N ARG A 343 -4.48 15.19 -9.55
CA ARG A 343 -3.81 16.31 -10.24
C ARG A 343 -3.38 15.97 -11.68
N HIS A 344 -3.46 14.70 -12.10
CA HIS A 344 -2.98 14.19 -13.39
C HIS A 344 -4.08 13.50 -14.23
N LEU A 345 -5.37 13.69 -13.91
CA LEU A 345 -6.48 13.04 -14.62
C LEU A 345 -6.53 13.40 -16.12
N ASP A 346 -6.10 14.59 -16.49
CA ASP A 346 -6.09 15.08 -17.89
C ASP A 346 -4.85 14.67 -18.69
N GLU A 347 -3.85 14.05 -18.05
CA GLU A 347 -2.53 13.78 -18.65
C GLU A 347 -2.30 12.30 -19.00
N LEU A 348 -3.37 11.50 -19.08
CA LEU A 348 -3.26 10.05 -19.27
C LEU A 348 -2.81 9.68 -20.69
N ARG A 349 -1.55 9.25 -20.82
CA ARG A 349 -0.99 8.74 -22.09
C ARG A 349 -0.94 7.22 -22.13
N VAL A 350 -1.06 6.62 -23.32
CA VAL A 350 -0.84 5.18 -23.48
C VAL A 350 0.63 4.94 -23.83
N TYR A 351 1.25 4.00 -23.14
CA TYR A 351 2.62 3.56 -23.39
C TYR A 351 2.59 2.09 -23.80
N ASP A 352 3.28 1.74 -24.89
CA ASP A 352 3.52 0.34 -25.22
C ASP A 352 4.75 -0.19 -24.47
N LEU A 353 4.70 -1.45 -24.06
CA LEU A 353 5.75 -2.06 -23.24
C LEU A 353 7.10 -2.10 -23.98
N GLN A 354 7.08 -2.30 -25.29
CA GLN A 354 8.27 -2.38 -26.12
C GLN A 354 8.96 -1.01 -26.23
N GLY A 355 8.18 0.06 -26.33
CA GLY A 355 8.63 1.44 -26.30
C GLY A 355 9.30 1.77 -24.97
N LEU A 356 8.65 1.44 -23.85
CA LEU A 356 9.20 1.62 -22.50
C LEU A 356 10.53 0.85 -22.33
N HIS A 357 10.59 -0.41 -22.78
CA HIS A 357 11.83 -1.20 -22.63
C HIS A 357 12.98 -0.68 -23.47
N LYS A 358 12.72 0.03 -24.58
CA LYS A 358 13.78 0.69 -25.36
C LYS A 358 14.41 1.87 -24.62
N THR A 359 13.74 2.47 -23.64
CA THR A 359 14.28 3.59 -22.85
C THR A 359 15.15 3.13 -21.68
N LEU A 360 15.30 1.82 -21.47
CA LEU A 360 16.08 1.24 -20.36
C LEU A 360 17.54 0.92 -20.74
N ASN A 361 17.94 1.24 -21.98
CA ASN A 361 19.26 0.95 -22.54
C ASN A 361 20.31 2.01 -22.23
#